data_AF-A0A1I4YG17-F1
#
_entry.id   AF-A0A1I4YG17-F1
#
_cell.length_a   1.000
_cell.length_b   1.000
_cell.length_c   1.000
_cell.angle_alpha   90.00
_cell.angle_beta   90.00
_cell.angle_gamma   90.00
#
_symmetry.space_group_name_H-M   'P 1'
#
loop_
_entity.id
_entity.type
_entity.pdbx_description
1 polymer ?
#
loop_
_entity_poly.entity_id
_entity_poly.type
_entity_poly.pdbx_seq_one_letter_code
_entity_poly.pdbx_strand_id
1 'polypeptide(L)' 'MQFGVAAFITDEGIGPADLGRALEERDLDALFAADHTHIPASLSPTPRQASTGPCSCCPTSTATNPGELATRLR' A
#
# COMPACT_ATOMS: atom_id res chain seq x y z
N MET A 1 -2.97 -28.68 -0.82
CA MET A 1 -2.87 -27.30 -0.29
C MET A 1 -2.79 -26.39 -1.49
N GLN A 2 -3.61 -25.33 -1.56
CA GLN A 2 -3.57 -24.37 -2.66
C GLN A 2 -2.79 -23.14 -2.23
N PHE A 3 -1.86 -22.70 -3.06
CA PHE A 3 -1.00 -21.54 -2.79
C PHE A 3 -1.16 -20.49 -3.90
N GLY A 4 -1.24 -19.22 -3.50
CA GLY A 4 -1.40 -18.12 -4.43
C GLY A 4 -0.51 -16.93 -4.07
N VAL A 5 -0.40 -16.00 -5.01
CA VAL A 5 0.44 -14.79 -4.89
C VAL A 5 -0.46 -13.56 -4.98
N ALA A 6 -0.22 -12.59 -4.10
CA ALA A 6 -0.80 -11.26 -4.19
C ALA A 6 0.28 -10.26 -4.62
N ALA A 7 0.01 -9.48 -5.67
CA ALA A 7 1.00 -8.59 -6.27
C ALA A 7 0.43 -7.19 -6.55
N PHE A 8 1.28 -6.18 -6.30
CA PHE A 8 1.10 -4.82 -6.79
C PHE A 8 1.93 -4.67 -8.06
N ILE A 9 1.25 -4.50 -9.19
CA ILE A 9 1.89 -4.48 -10.49
C ILE A 9 2.27 -3.03 -10.80
N THR A 10 3.56 -2.80 -10.98
CA THR A 10 4.14 -1.50 -11.33
C THR A 10 5.03 -1.64 -12.57
N ASP A 11 5.39 -0.51 -13.17
CA ASP A 11 6.32 -0.40 -14.29
C ASP A 11 7.78 -0.73 -13.91
N GLU A 12 8.11 -0.71 -12.62
CA GLU A 12 9.42 -1.09 -12.10
C GLU A 12 9.58 -2.61 -11.85
N GLY A 13 8.47 -3.36 -11.90
CA GLY A 13 8.42 -4.78 -11.55
C GLY A 13 8.31 -5.73 -12.75
N ILE A 14 8.10 -7.01 -12.45
CA ILE A 14 7.74 -8.01 -13.47
C ILE A 14 6.36 -7.68 -14.06
N GLY A 15 6.24 -7.75 -15.38
CA GLY A 15 4.99 -7.49 -16.07
C GLY A 15 3.91 -8.53 -15.71
N PRO A 16 2.61 -8.16 -15.78
CA PRO A 16 1.51 -9.03 -15.40
C PRO A 16 1.47 -10.35 -16.18
N ALA A 17 1.75 -10.31 -17.48
CA ALA A 17 1.71 -11.49 -18.34
C ALA A 17 2.85 -12.47 -18.02
N ASP A 18 4.08 -11.96 -17.88
CA ASP A 18 5.24 -12.77 -17.53
C ASP A 18 5.12 -13.34 -16.11
N LEU A 19 4.56 -12.55 -15.18
CA LEU A 19 4.24 -13.01 -13.83
C LEU A 19 3.25 -14.18 -13.88
N GLY A 20 2.14 -14.05 -14.61
CA GLY A 20 1.15 -15.13 -14.74
C GLY A 20 1.79 -16.43 -15.22
N ARG A 21 2.58 -16.38 -16.29
CA ARG A 21 3.29 -17.56 -16.82
C ARG A 21 4.28 -18.14 -15.80
N ALA A 22 5.00 -17.29 -15.09
CA ALA A 22 5.94 -17.72 -14.05
C ALA A 22 5.25 -18.42 -12.87
N LEU A 23 4.02 -18.01 -12.52
CA LEU A 23 3.24 -18.64 -11.45
C LEU A 23 2.74 -20.03 -11.88
N GLU A 24 2.23 -20.16 -13.10
CA GLU A 24 1.80 -21.44 -13.67
C GLU A 24 2.96 -22.44 -13.75
N GLU A 25 4.14 -22.01 -14.22
CA GLU A 25 5.36 -22.84 -14.27
C GLU A 25 5.85 -23.33 -12.89
N ARG A 26 5.34 -22.73 -11.80
CA ARG A 26 5.70 -23.04 -10.41
C ARG A 26 4.56 -23.70 -9.64
N ASP A 27 3.52 -24.15 -10.34
CA ASP A 27 2.35 -24.82 -9.76
C ASP A 27 1.62 -23.97 -8.70
N LEU A 28 1.53 -22.65 -8.90
CA LEU A 28 0.75 -21.75 -8.05
C LEU A 28 -0.67 -21.57 -8.63
N ASP A 29 -1.67 -21.70 -7.77
CA ASP A 29 -3.08 -21.85 -8.17
C ASP A 29 -3.80 -20.52 -8.40
N ALA A 30 -3.28 -19.41 -7.86
CA ALA A 30 -3.98 -18.12 -7.89
C ALA A 30 -3.04 -16.92 -7.93
N LEU A 31 -3.47 -15.89 -8.68
CA LEU A 31 -2.89 -14.55 -8.69
C LEU A 31 -3.95 -13.52 -8.28
N PHE A 32 -3.68 -12.78 -7.21
CA PHE A 32 -4.48 -11.64 -6.78
C PHE A 32 -3.77 -10.35 -7.18
N ALA A 33 -4.29 -9.68 -8.20
CA ALA A 33 -3.78 -8.38 -8.63
C ALA A 33 -4.44 -7.25 -7.83
N ALA A 34 -3.63 -6.39 -7.22
CA ALA A 34 -4.15 -5.23 -6.50
C ALA A 34 -4.64 -4.15 -7.47
N ASP A 35 -5.95 -3.99 -7.57
CA ASP A 35 -6.57 -2.88 -8.30
C ASP A 35 -6.62 -1.63 -7.42
N HIS A 36 -6.19 -0.50 -7.98
CA HIS A 36 -6.17 0.80 -7.32
C HIS A 36 -6.62 1.87 -8.31
N THR A 37 -7.33 2.89 -7.82
CA THR A 37 -7.70 4.04 -8.65
C THR A 37 -6.44 4.70 -9.18
N HIS A 38 -6.18 4.55 -10.47
CA HIS A 38 -5.01 5.12 -11.12
C HIS A 38 -5.00 6.64 -10.88
N ILE A 39 -3.97 7.14 -10.22
CA ILE A 39 -3.80 8.57 -10.00
C ILE A 39 -3.46 9.17 -11.37
N PRO A 40 -4.24 10.15 -11.88
CA PRO A 40 -3.95 10.75 -13.17
C PRO A 40 -2.52 11.28 -13.24
N ALA A 41 -1.77 10.90 -14.29
CA ALA A 41 -0.38 11.30 -14.49
C ALA A 41 -0.17 12.82 -14.58
N SER A 42 -1.22 13.58 -14.92
CA SER A 42 -1.22 15.05 -14.93
C SER A 42 -1.22 15.68 -13.53
N LEU A 43 -1.49 14.91 -12.47
CA LEU A 43 -1.38 15.37 -11.10
C LEU A 43 0.08 15.32 -10.67
N SER A 44 0.58 16.45 -10.14
CA SER A 44 1.88 16.48 -9.47
C SER A 44 1.90 15.44 -8.35
N PRO A 45 3.00 14.69 -8.14
CA PRO A 45 3.14 13.73 -7.05
C PRO A 45 3.28 14.49 -5.73
N THR A 46 2.20 15.11 -5.29
CA THR A 46 2.08 15.57 -3.91
C THR A 46 2.04 14.31 -3.06
N PRO A 47 2.83 14.21 -1.97
CA PRO A 47 2.68 13.11 -1.04
C PRO A 47 1.25 13.20 -0.50
N ARG A 48 0.39 12.25 -0.88
CA ARG A 48 -0.94 12.13 -0.29
C ARG A 48 -0.76 11.53 1.11
N GLN A 49 -0.09 12.25 1.99
CA GLN A 49 -0.04 11.96 3.42
C GLN A 49 -0.85 13.03 4.13
N ALA A 50 -2.13 12.76 4.32
CA ALA A 50 -2.89 13.36 5.42
C ALA A 50 -4.18 12.58 5.70
N SER A 51 -4.11 11.24 5.83
CA SER A 51 -4.80 10.66 6.97
C SER A 51 -3.81 10.62 8.14
N THR A 52 -3.39 11.81 8.57
CA THR A 52 -2.91 12.05 9.94
C THR A 52 -4.08 11.97 10.93
N GLY A 53 -5.29 11.64 10.46
CA GLY A 53 -6.38 11.17 11.30
C GLY A 53 -6.17 9.70 11.69
N PRO A 54 -6.59 9.30 12.91
CA PRO A 54 -6.40 7.94 13.37
C PRO A 54 -7.06 6.97 12.39
N CYS A 55 -6.34 5.90 12.00
CA CYS A 55 -6.93 4.77 11.29
C CYS A 55 -8.22 4.37 12.03
N SER A 56 -9.34 4.34 11.32
CA SER A 56 -10.66 4.01 11.88
C SER A 56 -10.71 2.66 12.61
N CYS A 57 -9.69 1.82 12.44
CA CYS A 57 -9.57 0.50 13.07
C CYS A 57 -8.79 0.50 14.40
N CYS A 58 -8.24 1.63 14.86
CA CYS A 58 -7.41 1.68 16.07
C CYS A 58 -7.92 2.75 17.06
N PRO A 59 -8.72 2.39 18.08
CA PRO A 59 -9.34 3.37 18.98
C PRO A 59 -8.41 4.00 20.04
N THR A 60 -7.08 3.85 19.97
CA THR A 60 -6.18 4.30 21.05
C THR A 60 -4.83 4.90 20.64
N SER A 61 -4.68 5.36 19.39
CA SER A 61 -3.46 6.10 19.00
C SER A 61 -3.71 7.61 19.02
N THR A 62 -3.56 8.24 20.18
CA THR A 62 -3.31 9.69 20.24
C THR A 62 -1.92 9.95 19.68
N ALA A 63 -1.85 10.38 18.43
CA ALA A 63 -0.65 10.93 17.82
C ALA A 63 -0.32 12.27 18.50
N THR A 64 0.50 12.23 19.55
CA THR A 64 1.08 13.44 20.13
C THR A 64 2.10 14.00 19.14
N ASN A 65 1.83 15.19 18.60
CA ASN A 65 2.84 15.90 17.81
C ASN A 65 4.06 16.18 18.70
N PRO A 66 5.30 15.93 18.23
CA PRO A 66 6.51 16.17 19.03
C PRO A 66 6.71 17.64 19.45
N GLY A 67 5.96 18.59 18.87
CA GLY A 67 5.95 19.99 19.30
C GLY A 67 5.06 20.29 20.54
N GLU A 68 4.12 19.42 20.89
CA GLU A 68 3.16 19.69 21.98
C GLU A 68 3.71 19.33 23.38
N LEU A 69 4.77 18.51 23.44
CA LEU A 69 5.41 18.11 24.69
C LEU A 69 6.17 19.27 25.38
N ALA A 70 6.62 20.26 24.60
CA ALA A 70 7.46 21.35 25.11
C ALA A 70 6.68 22.42 25.89
N THR A 71 5.37 22.53 25.70
CA THR A 71 4.54 23.58 26.34
C THR A 71 3.91 23.14 27.67
N ARG A 72 3.86 21.84 27.98
CA ARG A 72 3.22 21.32 29.21
C ARG A 72 4.17 21.05 30.39
N LEU A 73 5.43 21.45 30.29
CA LEU A 73 6.43 21.39 31.37
C LEU A 73 6.84 22.78 31.90
N ARG A 74 5.90 23.74 31.88
CA ARG A 74 5.99 25.00 32.63
C ARG A 74 4.74 25.21 33.46
#